data_AF-A0AAW5P3A1-F1
#
_entry.id   AF-A0AAW5P3A1-F1
#
_cell.length_a   1.000
_cell.length_b   1.000
_cell.length_c   1.000
_cell.angle_alpha   90.00
_cell.angle_beta   90.00
_cell.angle_gamma   90.00
#
_symmetry.space_group_name_H-M   'P 1'
#
loop_
_entity.id
_entity.type
_entity.pdbx_description
1 polymer ?
#
loop_
_entity_poly.entity_id
_entity_poly.type
_entity_poly.pdbx_seq_one_letter_code
_entity_poly.pdbx_strand_id
1 'polypeptide(L)'
;MEPNQSSGDARIEVNSDPDSASAAGAPQPTADRYWLHLLLFVLTLASTVYVGASWWANRLLHYEAHDQTISLFFLTLNQAWLVDGLRYAIPLVGFLTVHEFGHYFAARYHDVRTSLPYYIPFPFNGIGNFGAVISIRQRIPSTRSLFDIGVAGPLAGFVVALGALIYGFATLPPPEYLLDLPGHEALKAHIRQHGTFPDARPTSGNGMPVLVVGYTPLYWALSQVFANVPPMYEMYHYPVLFAGWLGLFFTALNLLPVGQLDGGHVLYALLGDAWHRRFAQAFVFVLLFSGGIGFMDGMQQSLQDVSPWLGQASWIILAAIYYGYLYKIFGGTDRRTWTGLVGLLSGVGAAMALGWTSLGWTGWLVWSLLIIFLVQVKHPPVLRPQRLTPGRRILGYLAIAIFILCFSLQPLSTV
;
A
#
# COMPACT_ATOMS: atom_id res chain seq x y z
N MET A 1 32.72 -82.51 -32.85
CA MET A 1 31.60 -83.27 -32.27
C MET A 1 30.64 -82.25 -31.65
N GLU A 2 29.56 -81.93 -32.35
CA GLU A 2 28.32 -81.37 -31.75
C GLU A 2 27.59 -82.47 -30.95
N PRO A 3 26.57 -82.23 -30.07
CA PRO A 3 25.51 -81.20 -30.23
C PRO A 3 24.83 -80.59 -28.96
N ASN A 4 23.88 -79.65 -29.21
CA ASN A 4 22.58 -79.37 -28.52
C ASN A 4 22.53 -78.65 -27.15
N GLN A 5 21.54 -77.80 -26.79
CA GLN A 5 20.47 -77.02 -27.45
C GLN A 5 19.68 -76.22 -26.37
N SER A 6 19.13 -75.06 -26.76
CA SER A 6 18.00 -74.29 -26.16
C SER A 6 18.24 -73.58 -24.80
N SER A 7 17.65 -72.42 -24.44
CA SER A 7 16.47 -71.68 -24.91
C SER A 7 16.48 -70.25 -24.32
N GLY A 8 15.77 -69.30 -24.94
CA GLY A 8 15.25 -68.09 -24.25
C GLY A 8 15.73 -66.74 -24.78
N ASP A 9 15.34 -66.40 -26.02
CA ASP A 9 15.42 -65.05 -26.59
C ASP A 9 14.35 -64.16 -25.92
N ALA A 10 14.75 -63.08 -25.24
CA ALA A 10 13.86 -62.02 -24.77
C ALA A 10 14.40 -60.68 -25.27
N ARG A 11 14.17 -60.42 -26.56
CA ARG A 11 14.29 -59.07 -27.12
C ARG A 11 13.27 -58.18 -26.44
N ILE A 12 13.75 -57.21 -25.67
CA ILE A 12 12.95 -56.07 -25.24
C ILE A 12 12.69 -55.24 -26.50
N GLU A 13 11.50 -55.38 -27.07
CA GLU A 13 10.98 -54.45 -28.07
C GLU A 13 10.84 -53.08 -27.40
N VAL A 14 11.75 -52.17 -27.75
CA VAL A 14 11.61 -50.75 -27.44
C VAL A 14 10.49 -50.23 -28.35
N ASN A 15 9.28 -50.18 -27.80
CA ASN A 15 8.13 -49.56 -28.47
C ASN A 15 8.42 -48.06 -28.64
N SER A 16 8.76 -47.67 -29.86
CA SER A 16 9.08 -46.30 -30.26
C SER A 16 7.83 -45.57 -30.76
N ASP A 17 6.87 -45.35 -29.87
CA ASP A 17 5.75 -44.43 -30.11
C ASP A 17 5.97 -43.15 -29.29
N PRO A 18 6.38 -42.03 -29.92
CA PRO A 18 6.60 -40.76 -29.22
C PRO A 18 5.29 -40.07 -28.75
N ASP A 19 4.13 -40.56 -29.16
CA ASP A 19 2.86 -39.84 -29.04
C ASP A 19 1.97 -40.29 -27.86
N SER A 20 2.36 -41.29 -27.07
CA SER A 20 1.52 -41.79 -25.97
C SER A 20 1.78 -41.15 -24.60
N ALA A 21 2.80 -40.29 -24.46
CA ALA A 21 3.20 -39.69 -23.17
C ALA A 21 2.77 -38.22 -22.97
N SER A 22 1.95 -37.64 -23.87
CA SER A 22 1.61 -36.20 -23.86
C SER A 22 0.17 -35.87 -23.41
N ALA A 23 -0.54 -36.78 -22.74
CA ALA A 23 -1.92 -36.54 -22.31
C ALA A 23 -2.14 -36.51 -20.78
N ALA A 24 -1.10 -36.20 -19.98
CA ALA A 24 -1.29 -35.79 -18.60
C ALA A 24 -1.91 -34.39 -18.60
N GLY A 25 -3.24 -34.35 -18.58
CA GLY A 25 -4.05 -33.13 -18.71
C GLY A 25 -3.53 -31.99 -17.84
N ALA A 26 -3.14 -30.89 -18.48
CA ALA A 26 -2.99 -29.63 -17.81
C ALA A 26 -4.29 -29.36 -17.01
N PRO A 27 -4.21 -28.94 -15.72
CA PRO A 27 -5.41 -28.66 -14.95
C PRO A 27 -6.29 -27.70 -15.72
N GLN A 28 -7.50 -28.16 -16.04
CA GLN A 28 -8.55 -27.36 -16.68
C GLN A 28 -8.67 -26.05 -15.90
N PRO A 29 -8.65 -24.88 -16.56
CA PRO A 29 -8.81 -23.61 -15.86
C PRO A 29 -10.15 -23.64 -15.14
N THR A 30 -10.13 -23.59 -13.81
CA THR A 30 -11.35 -23.50 -13.02
C THR A 30 -12.09 -22.24 -13.45
N ALA A 31 -13.34 -22.41 -13.89
CA ALA A 31 -14.19 -21.28 -14.27
C ALA A 31 -14.30 -20.31 -13.09
N ASP A 32 -14.16 -19.01 -13.36
CA ASP A 32 -14.30 -17.99 -12.31
C ASP A 32 -15.69 -18.10 -11.70
N ARG A 33 -15.72 -18.27 -10.38
CA ARG A 33 -16.95 -18.29 -9.61
C ARG A 33 -17.42 -16.86 -9.44
N TYR A 34 -18.12 -16.31 -10.42
CA TYR A 34 -18.58 -14.91 -10.42
C TYR A 34 -19.28 -14.50 -9.12
N TRP A 35 -20.07 -15.40 -8.52
CA TRP A 35 -20.73 -15.16 -7.24
C TRP A 35 -19.76 -14.90 -6.09
N LEU A 36 -18.58 -15.52 -6.09
CA LEU A 36 -17.57 -15.32 -5.04
C LEU A 36 -16.95 -13.93 -5.13
N HIS A 37 -16.65 -13.45 -6.34
CA HIS A 37 -16.14 -12.10 -6.55
C HIS A 37 -17.16 -11.05 -6.12
N LEU A 38 -18.44 -11.26 -6.46
CA LEU A 38 -19.53 -10.40 -6.03
C LEU A 38 -19.71 -10.43 -4.51
N LEU A 39 -19.69 -11.62 -3.89
CA LEU A 39 -19.78 -11.76 -2.43
C LEU A 39 -18.65 -11.02 -1.73
N LEU A 40 -17.40 -11.22 -2.16
CA LEU A 40 -16.24 -10.55 -1.59
C LEU A 40 -16.33 -9.03 -1.76
N PHE A 41 -16.76 -8.55 -2.93
CA PHE A 41 -17.01 -7.12 -3.14
C PHE A 41 -18.04 -6.56 -2.16
N VAL A 42 -19.19 -7.23 -2.00
CA VAL A 42 -20.25 -6.81 -1.08
C VAL A 42 -19.77 -6.83 0.37
N LEU A 43 -19.02 -7.86 0.78
CA LEU A 43 -18.44 -7.94 2.12
C LEU A 43 -17.41 -6.83 2.36
N THR A 44 -16.57 -6.53 1.37
CA THR A 44 -15.59 -5.44 1.46
C THR A 44 -16.28 -4.09 1.52
N LEU A 45 -17.33 -3.86 0.74
CA LEU A 45 -18.12 -2.64 0.81
C LEU A 45 -18.79 -2.50 2.19
N ALA A 46 -19.46 -3.53 2.68
CA ALA A 46 -20.09 -3.53 3.99
C ALA A 46 -19.08 -3.28 5.13
N SER A 47 -17.93 -3.95 5.08
CA SER A 47 -16.84 -3.76 6.03
C SER A 47 -16.27 -2.33 5.99
N THR A 48 -16.10 -1.76 4.79
CA THR A 48 -15.58 -0.39 4.62
C THR A 48 -16.59 0.66 5.07
N VAL A 49 -17.89 0.46 4.79
CA VAL A 49 -18.98 1.31 5.32
C VAL A 49 -19.02 1.23 6.84
N TYR A 50 -18.95 0.03 7.41
CA TYR A 50 -18.94 -0.17 8.86
C TYR A 50 -17.79 0.57 9.53
N VAL A 51 -16.55 0.37 9.04
CA VAL A 51 -15.39 1.05 9.60
C VAL A 51 -15.50 2.55 9.44
N GLY A 52 -15.82 3.03 8.23
CA GLY A 52 -16.00 4.45 7.97
C GLY A 52 -17.01 5.04 8.96
N ALA A 53 -18.23 4.54 8.98
CA ALA A 53 -19.25 5.05 9.88
C ALA A 53 -18.86 4.95 11.37
N SER A 54 -18.13 3.91 11.78
CA SER A 54 -17.63 3.76 13.16
C SER A 54 -16.59 4.82 13.55
N TRP A 55 -15.73 5.27 12.63
CA TRP A 55 -14.78 6.36 12.89
C TRP A 55 -15.47 7.67 13.25
N TRP A 56 -16.65 7.92 12.68
CA TRP A 56 -17.41 9.14 12.90
C TRP A 56 -18.62 8.97 13.82
N ALA A 57 -18.91 7.75 14.28
CA ALA A 57 -20.06 7.40 15.11
C ALA A 57 -20.12 8.14 16.46
N ASN A 58 -18.98 8.63 16.96
CA ASN A 58 -18.90 9.29 18.27
C ASN A 58 -19.36 10.77 18.25
N ARG A 59 -19.83 11.30 17.12
CA ARG A 59 -20.43 12.65 17.00
C ARG A 59 -21.88 12.66 17.52
N LEU A 60 -22.06 12.53 18.84
CA LEU A 60 -23.38 12.44 19.49
C LEU A 60 -24.37 13.50 18.98
N LEU A 61 -23.98 14.77 18.94
CA LEU A 61 -24.83 15.88 18.48
C LEU A 61 -25.23 15.75 17.00
N HIS A 62 -24.34 15.22 16.15
CA HIS A 62 -24.61 15.02 14.73
C HIS A 62 -25.68 13.94 14.52
N TYR A 63 -25.62 12.84 15.26
CA TYR A 63 -26.58 11.74 15.13
C TYR A 63 -27.89 11.99 15.86
N GLU A 64 -27.89 12.68 17.00
CA GLU A 64 -29.12 13.12 17.69
C GLU A 64 -29.91 14.12 16.84
N ALA A 65 -29.23 15.03 16.13
CA ALA A 65 -29.88 15.93 15.18
C ALA A 65 -30.47 15.22 13.95
N HIS A 66 -30.00 14.01 13.64
CA HIS A 66 -30.43 13.18 12.52
C HIS A 66 -31.07 11.87 13.00
N ASP A 67 -32.23 11.97 13.69
CA ASP A 67 -33.00 10.84 14.23
C ASP A 67 -33.69 9.95 13.16
N GLN A 68 -33.37 10.16 11.88
CA GLN A 68 -33.90 9.34 10.79
C GLN A 68 -33.18 7.99 10.77
N THR A 69 -33.96 6.90 10.78
CA THR A 69 -33.46 5.53 10.69
C THR A 69 -33.91 4.87 9.40
N ILE A 70 -33.06 4.00 8.86
CA ILE A 70 -33.33 3.19 7.67
C ILE A 70 -33.29 1.72 8.08
N SER A 71 -34.34 0.98 7.73
CA SER A 71 -34.39 -0.47 7.90
C SER A 71 -33.86 -1.17 6.65
N LEU A 72 -32.74 -1.88 6.78
CA LEU A 72 -32.17 -2.75 5.75
C LEU A 72 -32.30 -4.21 6.20
N PHE A 73 -33.20 -4.96 5.56
CA PHE A 73 -33.57 -6.31 5.97
C PHE A 73 -34.00 -6.37 7.45
N PHE A 74 -33.18 -6.98 8.31
CA PHE A 74 -33.39 -7.14 9.75
C PHE A 74 -32.57 -6.16 10.61
N LEU A 75 -31.90 -5.19 9.98
CA LEU A 75 -31.04 -4.21 10.64
C LEU A 75 -31.66 -2.81 10.52
N THR A 76 -31.89 -2.13 11.64
CA THR A 76 -32.25 -0.71 11.67
C THR A 76 -30.99 0.10 11.94
N LEU A 77 -30.63 0.97 11.01
CA LEU A 77 -29.42 1.80 11.08
C LEU A 77 -29.79 3.28 11.09
N ASN A 78 -29.00 4.10 11.77
CA ASN A 78 -29.11 5.55 11.65
C ASN A 78 -28.70 5.99 10.24
N GLN A 79 -29.48 6.89 9.62
CA GLN A 79 -29.25 7.37 8.27
C GLN A 79 -27.93 8.13 8.13
N ALA A 80 -27.61 9.02 9.07
CA ALA A 80 -26.35 9.77 9.04
C ALA A 80 -25.15 8.82 9.17
N TRP A 81 -25.27 7.78 9.99
CA TRP A 81 -24.21 6.78 10.16
C TRP A 81 -23.93 6.07 8.83
N LEU A 82 -24.98 5.64 8.14
CA LEU A 82 -24.85 5.00 6.83
C LEU A 82 -24.27 5.96 5.78
N VAL A 83 -24.71 7.23 5.77
CA VAL A 83 -24.24 8.25 4.82
C VAL A 83 -22.76 8.55 5.00
N ASP A 84 -22.28 8.71 6.23
CA ASP A 84 -20.85 8.96 6.48
C ASP A 84 -19.99 7.75 6.14
N GLY A 85 -20.47 6.54 6.45
CA GLY A 85 -19.84 5.31 5.98
C GLY A 85 -19.76 5.22 4.46
N LEU A 86 -20.81 5.60 3.74
CA LEU A 86 -20.81 5.61 2.27
C LEU A 86 -19.92 6.71 1.68
N ARG A 87 -19.88 7.91 2.28
CA ARG A 87 -19.00 9.01 1.87
C ARG A 87 -17.52 8.62 1.93
N TYR A 88 -17.16 7.74 2.86
CA TYR A 88 -15.82 7.14 2.93
C TYR A 88 -15.66 5.96 1.96
N ALA A 89 -16.60 5.00 1.98
CA ALA A 89 -16.45 3.74 1.29
C ALA A 89 -16.53 3.87 -0.24
N ILE A 90 -17.41 4.73 -0.77
CA ILE A 90 -17.57 4.94 -2.21
C ILE A 90 -16.25 5.39 -2.87
N PRO A 91 -15.58 6.47 -2.44
CA PRO A 91 -14.31 6.87 -3.04
C PRO A 91 -13.20 5.83 -2.84
N LEU A 92 -13.10 5.20 -1.66
CA LEU A 92 -12.04 4.23 -1.38
C LEU A 92 -12.21 2.92 -2.16
N VAL A 93 -13.39 2.30 -2.12
CA VAL A 93 -13.68 1.07 -2.87
C VAL A 93 -13.73 1.37 -4.36
N GLY A 94 -14.23 2.55 -4.76
CA GLY A 94 -14.19 3.01 -6.15
C GLY A 94 -12.77 3.11 -6.69
N PHE A 95 -11.84 3.68 -5.92
CA PHE A 95 -10.41 3.68 -6.24
C PHE A 95 -9.87 2.26 -6.45
N LEU A 96 -10.06 1.37 -5.47
CA LEU A 96 -9.56 -0.01 -5.54
C LEU A 96 -10.13 -0.76 -6.75
N THR A 97 -11.42 -0.58 -6.99
CA THR A 97 -12.14 -1.18 -8.11
C THR A 97 -11.52 -0.74 -9.43
N VAL A 98 -11.41 0.57 -9.66
CA VAL A 98 -10.87 1.12 -10.91
C VAL A 98 -9.39 0.77 -11.09
N HIS A 99 -8.62 0.71 -10.01
CA HIS A 99 -7.22 0.28 -10.02
C HIS A 99 -7.08 -1.17 -10.49
N GLU A 100 -7.76 -2.12 -9.85
CA GLU A 100 -7.68 -3.54 -10.22
C GLU A 100 -8.26 -3.80 -11.62
N PHE A 101 -9.35 -3.11 -11.98
CA PHE A 101 -9.89 -3.21 -13.33
C PHE A 101 -8.94 -2.62 -14.39
N GLY A 102 -8.15 -1.60 -14.05
CA GLY A 102 -7.08 -1.08 -14.91
C GLY A 102 -6.08 -2.18 -15.29
N HIS A 103 -5.62 -2.95 -14.29
CA HIS A 103 -4.78 -4.12 -14.55
C HIS A 103 -5.51 -5.21 -15.35
N TYR A 104 -6.76 -5.51 -14.97
CA TYR A 104 -7.58 -6.53 -15.64
C TYR A 104 -7.74 -6.24 -17.13
N PHE A 105 -8.14 -5.02 -17.50
CA PHE A 105 -8.36 -4.65 -18.89
C PHE A 105 -7.05 -4.62 -19.69
N ALA A 106 -5.95 -4.12 -19.10
CA ALA A 106 -4.64 -4.16 -19.73
C ALA A 106 -4.16 -5.60 -19.95
N ALA A 107 -4.38 -6.49 -18.98
CA ALA A 107 -4.06 -7.90 -19.11
C ALA A 107 -4.88 -8.55 -20.22
N ARG A 108 -6.20 -8.30 -20.26
CA ARG A 108 -7.09 -8.82 -21.31
C ARG A 108 -6.73 -8.32 -22.70
N TYR A 109 -6.32 -7.05 -22.84
CA TYR A 109 -5.85 -6.48 -24.11
C TYR A 109 -4.58 -7.19 -24.64
N HIS A 110 -3.71 -7.67 -23.75
CA HIS A 110 -2.50 -8.42 -24.09
C HIS A 110 -2.70 -9.94 -24.12
N ASP A 111 -3.95 -10.42 -24.16
CA ASP A 111 -4.32 -11.83 -24.09
C ASP A 111 -3.70 -12.55 -22.87
N VAL A 112 -3.52 -11.82 -21.77
CA VAL A 112 -3.08 -12.33 -20.48
C VAL A 112 -4.26 -12.84 -19.68
N ARG A 113 -4.33 -14.17 -19.48
CA ARG A 113 -5.34 -14.80 -18.62
C ARG A 113 -5.22 -14.27 -17.20
N THR A 114 -6.29 -13.66 -16.71
CA THR A 114 -6.40 -13.06 -15.38
C THR A 114 -7.78 -13.34 -14.80
N SER A 115 -7.89 -13.39 -13.48
CA SER A 115 -9.18 -13.48 -12.78
C SER A 115 -9.86 -12.10 -12.69
N LEU A 116 -11.14 -12.09 -12.35
CA LEU A 116 -11.75 -10.91 -11.75
C LEU A 116 -11.08 -10.56 -10.40
N PRO A 117 -11.20 -9.31 -9.92
CA PRO A 117 -10.62 -8.89 -8.65
C PRO A 117 -11.19 -9.70 -7.46
N TYR A 118 -10.32 -10.11 -6.56
CA TYR A 118 -10.69 -10.64 -5.25
C TYR A 118 -10.55 -9.52 -4.22
N TYR A 119 -11.67 -9.01 -3.71
CA TYR A 119 -11.68 -8.02 -2.65
C TYR A 119 -11.43 -8.68 -1.30
N ILE A 120 -10.67 -8.03 -0.42
CA ILE A 120 -10.27 -8.59 0.88
C ILE A 120 -10.93 -7.75 1.99
N PRO A 121 -12.07 -8.18 2.56
CA PRO A 121 -12.72 -7.47 3.66
C PRO A 121 -11.89 -7.61 4.93
N PHE A 122 -11.69 -6.51 5.65
CA PHE A 122 -11.06 -6.57 6.96
C PHE A 122 -11.53 -5.42 7.87
N PRO A 123 -12.57 -5.63 8.69
CA PRO A 123 -13.19 -4.56 9.48
C PRO A 123 -12.35 -4.12 10.69
N PHE A 124 -11.24 -4.80 10.99
CA PHE A 124 -10.51 -4.62 12.26
C PHE A 124 -9.23 -3.76 12.14
N ASN A 125 -8.86 -3.29 10.95
CA ASN A 125 -7.64 -2.46 10.75
C ASN A 125 -7.87 -0.94 10.78
N GLY A 126 -9.11 -0.47 10.97
CA GLY A 126 -9.43 0.95 10.89
C GLY A 126 -9.51 1.52 9.46
N ILE A 127 -9.28 0.74 8.41
CA ILE A 127 -9.53 1.13 7.00
C ILE A 127 -10.77 0.40 6.45
N GLY A 128 -11.05 -0.81 6.94
CA GLY A 128 -12.21 -1.62 6.56
C GLY A 128 -11.94 -2.62 5.42
N ASN A 129 -10.75 -2.60 4.83
CA ASN A 129 -10.32 -3.55 3.82
C ASN A 129 -8.78 -3.68 3.77
N PHE A 130 -8.30 -4.71 3.09
CA PHE A 130 -6.88 -4.91 2.72
C PHE A 130 -6.62 -4.67 1.23
N GLY A 131 -7.53 -3.99 0.55
CA GLY A 131 -7.49 -3.81 -0.90
C GLY A 131 -8.18 -4.94 -1.67
N ALA A 132 -7.81 -5.04 -2.93
CA ALA A 132 -8.26 -6.06 -3.86
C ALA A 132 -7.06 -6.54 -4.69
N VAL A 133 -7.12 -7.77 -5.19
CA VAL A 133 -6.02 -8.37 -5.96
C VAL A 133 -6.58 -9.16 -7.13
N ILE A 134 -6.02 -8.96 -8.32
CA ILE A 134 -6.19 -9.86 -9.46
C ILE A 134 -5.16 -11.01 -9.44
N SER A 135 -5.58 -12.20 -9.90
CA SER A 135 -4.67 -13.33 -10.07
C SER A 135 -4.28 -13.47 -11.54
N ILE A 136 -3.01 -13.22 -11.84
CA ILE A 136 -2.43 -13.46 -13.18
C ILE A 136 -2.15 -14.96 -13.33
N ARG A 137 -2.86 -15.63 -14.26
CA ARG A 137 -2.86 -17.11 -14.43
C ARG A 137 -1.85 -17.61 -15.46
N GLN A 138 -0.99 -16.74 -15.97
CA GLN A 138 0.04 -17.10 -16.93
C GLN A 138 1.24 -16.14 -16.84
N ARG A 139 2.38 -16.58 -17.36
CA ARG A 139 3.56 -15.71 -17.44
C ARG A 139 3.32 -14.58 -18.44
N ILE A 140 3.72 -13.38 -18.06
CA ILE A 140 3.59 -12.18 -18.91
C ILE A 140 4.58 -12.31 -20.08
N PRO A 141 4.11 -12.18 -21.34
CA PRO A 141 4.88 -12.62 -22.51
C PRO A 141 6.01 -11.67 -22.92
N SER A 142 5.88 -10.36 -22.67
CA SER A 142 6.82 -9.35 -23.17
C SER A 142 6.99 -8.17 -22.20
N THR A 143 8.10 -7.43 -22.35
CA THR A 143 8.33 -6.17 -21.59
C THR A 143 7.23 -5.15 -21.79
N ARG A 144 6.66 -5.06 -23.01
CA ARG A 144 5.59 -4.10 -23.31
C ARG A 144 4.28 -4.46 -22.61
N SER A 145 3.93 -5.74 -22.61
CA SER A 145 2.75 -6.23 -21.88
C SER A 145 2.94 -6.06 -20.37
N LEU A 146 4.14 -6.34 -19.85
CA LEU A 146 4.47 -6.10 -18.44
C LEU A 146 4.29 -4.62 -18.06
N PHE A 147 4.83 -3.73 -18.89
CA PHE A 147 4.72 -2.29 -18.69
C PHE A 147 3.27 -1.82 -18.73
N ASP A 148 2.52 -2.20 -19.77
CA ASP A 148 1.13 -1.75 -19.96
C ASP A 148 0.24 -2.26 -18.81
N ILE A 149 0.42 -3.51 -18.37
CA ILE A 149 -0.30 -4.06 -17.22
C ILE A 149 0.09 -3.33 -15.94
N GLY A 150 1.39 -3.15 -15.68
CA GLY A 150 1.88 -2.51 -14.46
C GLY A 150 1.48 -1.03 -14.35
N VAL A 151 1.46 -0.28 -15.45
CA VAL A 151 1.14 1.15 -15.40
C VAL A 151 -0.37 1.44 -15.34
N ALA A 152 -1.21 0.56 -15.90
CA ALA A 152 -2.63 0.83 -16.09
C ALA A 152 -3.41 0.98 -14.79
N GLY A 153 -3.21 0.07 -13.82
CA GLY A 153 -3.91 0.13 -12.54
C GLY A 153 -3.58 1.40 -11.74
N PRO A 154 -2.30 1.70 -11.46
CA PRO A 154 -1.92 2.91 -10.74
C PRO A 154 -2.40 4.19 -11.40
N LEU A 155 -2.33 4.30 -12.74
CA LEU A 155 -2.83 5.48 -13.45
C LEU A 155 -4.34 5.62 -13.31
N ALA A 156 -5.10 4.55 -13.55
CA ALA A 156 -6.56 4.57 -13.46
C ALA A 156 -7.03 4.88 -12.03
N GLY A 157 -6.44 4.20 -11.03
CA GLY A 157 -6.70 4.48 -9.62
C GLY A 157 -6.34 5.91 -9.25
N PHE A 158 -5.17 6.41 -9.68
CA PHE A 158 -4.74 7.78 -9.39
C PHE A 158 -5.76 8.83 -9.86
N VAL A 159 -6.37 8.66 -11.05
CA VAL A 159 -7.43 9.58 -11.51
C VAL A 159 -8.61 9.63 -10.55
N VAL A 160 -9.05 8.47 -10.04
CA VAL A 160 -10.15 8.39 -9.07
C VAL A 160 -9.75 9.00 -7.73
N ALA A 161 -8.55 8.69 -7.23
CA ALA A 161 -8.03 9.24 -5.97
C ALA A 161 -7.89 10.76 -6.05
N LEU A 162 -7.35 11.28 -7.15
CA LEU A 162 -7.22 12.72 -7.40
C LEU A 162 -8.60 13.39 -7.49
N GLY A 163 -9.56 12.78 -8.17
CA GLY A 163 -10.94 13.28 -8.24
C GLY A 163 -11.60 13.34 -6.87
N ALA A 164 -11.49 12.27 -6.07
CA ALA A 164 -12.00 12.22 -4.70
C ALA A 164 -11.32 13.26 -3.80
N LEU A 165 -10.01 13.46 -3.97
CA LEU A 165 -9.24 14.43 -3.20
C LEU A 165 -9.66 15.87 -3.55
N ILE A 166 -9.74 16.22 -4.84
CA ILE A 166 -10.22 17.53 -5.31
C ILE A 166 -11.66 17.78 -4.83
N TYR A 167 -12.54 16.78 -4.94
CA TYR A 167 -13.91 16.89 -4.44
C TYR A 167 -13.92 17.10 -2.92
N GLY A 168 -13.13 16.32 -2.18
CA GLY A 168 -12.97 16.46 -0.73
C GLY A 168 -12.52 17.86 -0.30
N PHE A 169 -11.53 18.43 -0.99
CA PHE A 169 -11.08 19.81 -0.78
C PHE A 169 -12.16 20.86 -1.15
N ALA A 170 -12.86 20.65 -2.26
CA ALA A 170 -13.88 21.59 -2.74
C ALA A 170 -15.15 21.62 -1.87
N THR A 171 -15.44 20.52 -1.15
CA THR A 171 -16.61 20.40 -0.27
C THR A 171 -16.26 20.47 1.21
N LEU A 172 -15.12 21.08 1.56
CA LEU A 172 -14.74 21.21 2.96
C LEU A 172 -15.73 22.09 3.73
N PRO A 173 -16.35 21.58 4.81
CA PRO A 173 -17.14 22.41 5.69
C PRO A 173 -16.23 23.39 6.48
N PRO A 174 -16.81 24.44 7.07
CA PRO A 174 -16.06 25.37 7.91
C PRO A 174 -15.49 24.66 9.16
N PRO A 175 -14.48 25.26 9.82
CA PRO A 175 -13.84 24.67 11.02
C PRO A 175 -14.82 24.29 12.14
N GLU A 176 -15.97 24.97 12.23
CA GLU A 176 -17.06 24.66 13.15
C GLU A 176 -17.55 23.21 13.07
N TYR A 177 -17.35 22.54 11.93
CA TYR A 177 -17.66 21.12 11.73
C TYR A 177 -16.98 20.18 12.75
N LEU A 178 -15.88 20.59 13.37
CA LEU A 178 -15.17 19.79 14.39
C LEU A 178 -15.68 20.04 15.82
N LEU A 179 -16.58 21.02 16.04
CA LEU A 179 -17.05 21.35 17.40
C LEU A 179 -17.86 20.21 18.05
N ASP A 180 -18.48 19.36 17.23
CA ASP A 180 -19.28 18.21 17.66
C ASP A 180 -18.46 16.97 18.02
N LEU A 181 -17.14 16.99 17.77
CA LEU A 181 -16.27 15.86 18.11
C LEU A 181 -16.05 15.76 19.62
N PRO A 182 -16.04 14.57 20.24
CA PRO A 182 -15.63 14.45 21.63
C PRO A 182 -14.15 14.78 21.80
N GLY A 183 -13.80 15.42 22.92
CA GLY A 183 -12.42 15.86 23.20
C GLY A 183 -12.01 17.11 22.40
N HIS A 184 -10.72 17.27 22.14
CA HIS A 184 -10.16 18.40 21.37
C HIS A 184 -10.54 19.79 21.92
N GLU A 185 -10.73 19.92 23.24
CA GLU A 185 -11.25 21.16 23.85
C GLU A 185 -10.38 22.40 23.55
N ALA A 186 -9.06 22.23 23.48
CA ALA A 186 -8.15 23.31 23.08
C ALA A 186 -8.36 23.76 21.62
N LEU A 187 -8.55 22.81 20.70
CA LEU A 187 -8.89 23.09 19.30
C LEU A 187 -10.25 23.78 19.20
N LYS A 188 -11.26 23.27 19.91
CA LYS A 188 -12.60 23.85 19.93
C LYS A 188 -12.61 25.27 20.49
N ALA A 189 -11.86 25.53 21.56
CA ALA A 189 -11.72 26.86 22.12
C ALA A 189 -11.11 27.83 21.11
N HIS A 190 -10.06 27.41 20.39
CA HIS A 190 -9.45 28.21 19.34
C HIS A 190 -10.43 28.48 18.17
N ILE A 191 -11.15 27.45 17.70
CA ILE A 191 -12.16 27.60 16.64
C ILE A 191 -13.28 28.56 17.07
N ARG A 192 -13.79 28.45 18.31
CA ARG A 192 -14.81 29.36 18.84
C ARG A 192 -14.32 30.80 18.96
N GLN A 193 -13.04 31.00 19.25
CA GLN A 193 -12.44 32.33 19.45
C GLN A 193 -12.03 33.00 18.13
N HIS A 194 -11.45 32.24 17.19
CA HIS A 194 -10.80 32.77 16.00
C HIS A 194 -11.50 32.38 14.69
N GLY A 195 -12.39 31.39 14.71
CA GLY A 195 -13.06 30.87 13.50
C GLY A 195 -12.13 30.10 12.54
N THR A 196 -10.88 29.88 12.91
CA THR A 196 -9.84 29.24 12.09
C THR A 196 -9.23 28.03 12.79
N PHE A 197 -8.43 27.24 12.07
CA PHE A 197 -7.58 26.23 12.68
C PHE A 197 -6.33 26.89 13.31
N PRO A 198 -5.80 26.34 14.41
CA PRO A 198 -4.57 26.86 15.00
C PRO A 198 -3.36 26.46 14.14
N ASP A 199 -2.44 27.41 13.96
CA ASP A 199 -1.20 27.22 13.19
C ASP A 199 -0.28 26.15 13.81
N ALA A 200 -0.29 26.07 15.14
CA ALA A 200 0.42 25.07 15.91
C ALA A 200 -0.56 24.04 16.48
N ARG A 201 -0.09 22.80 16.62
CA ARG A 201 -0.90 21.74 17.23
C ARG A 201 -1.19 22.11 18.70
N PRO A 202 -2.43 21.96 19.17
CA PRO A 202 -2.72 22.08 20.58
C PRO A 202 -1.98 20.99 21.35
N THR A 203 -1.38 21.31 22.50
CA THR A 203 -0.84 20.29 23.40
C THR A 203 -1.98 19.42 23.91
N SER A 204 -1.90 18.11 23.64
CA SER A 204 -2.93 17.17 24.05
C SER A 204 -2.99 17.11 25.58
N GLY A 205 -3.98 17.77 26.20
CA GLY A 205 -4.10 17.87 27.66
C GLY A 205 -4.40 16.54 28.36
N ASN A 206 -4.77 15.50 27.61
CA ASN A 206 -5.22 14.22 28.16
C ASN A 206 -4.20 13.08 27.97
N GLY A 207 -3.01 13.35 27.41
CA GLY A 207 -1.98 12.32 27.18
C GLY A 207 -2.37 11.22 26.18
N MET A 208 -3.46 11.38 25.43
CA MET A 208 -3.87 10.43 24.39
C MET A 208 -3.12 10.72 23.08
N PRO A 209 -2.50 9.71 22.45
CA PRO A 209 -1.78 9.88 21.20
C PRO A 209 -2.74 10.30 20.08
N VAL A 210 -2.39 11.37 19.36
CA VAL A 210 -3.17 11.85 18.21
C VAL A 210 -2.54 11.31 16.93
N LEU A 211 -3.37 10.71 16.07
CA LEU A 211 -2.94 10.27 14.75
C LEU A 211 -2.68 11.50 13.87
N VAL A 212 -1.51 11.59 13.26
CA VAL A 212 -1.17 12.64 12.30
C VAL A 212 -0.94 12.00 10.95
N VAL A 213 -1.69 12.48 9.96
CA VAL A 213 -1.54 12.05 8.58
C VAL A 213 -0.35 12.79 7.95
N GLY A 214 0.42 12.12 7.10
CA GLY A 214 1.57 12.71 6.43
C GLY A 214 1.18 13.56 5.23
N TYR A 215 1.92 14.65 4.99
CA TYR A 215 1.83 15.36 3.73
C TYR A 215 2.43 14.52 2.59
N THR A 216 1.76 14.54 1.44
CA THR A 216 2.34 14.19 0.14
C THR A 216 2.57 15.51 -0.64
N PRO A 217 3.53 15.56 -1.58
CA PRO A 217 3.72 16.77 -2.39
C PRO A 217 2.45 17.23 -3.11
N LEU A 218 1.63 16.28 -3.59
CA LEU A 218 0.35 16.58 -4.21
C LEU A 218 -0.68 17.15 -3.23
N TYR A 219 -0.85 16.54 -2.06
CA TYR A 219 -1.76 17.06 -1.04
C TYR A 219 -1.35 18.47 -0.61
N TRP A 220 -0.06 18.68 -0.36
CA TRP A 220 0.49 19.99 0.01
C TRP A 220 0.25 21.04 -1.09
N ALA A 221 0.42 20.68 -2.37
CA ALA A 221 0.17 21.60 -3.47
C ALA A 221 -1.32 21.99 -3.56
N LEU A 222 -2.22 21.02 -3.43
CA LEU A 222 -3.67 21.29 -3.42
C LEU A 222 -4.08 22.12 -2.19
N SER A 223 -3.48 21.87 -1.02
CA SER A 223 -3.82 22.62 0.19
C SER A 223 -3.51 24.12 0.10
N GLN A 224 -2.64 24.55 -0.82
CA GLN A 224 -2.38 25.97 -1.05
C GLN A 224 -3.49 26.69 -1.84
N VAL A 225 -4.36 25.93 -2.51
CA VAL A 225 -5.37 26.46 -3.45
C VAL A 225 -6.75 26.55 -2.81
N PHE A 226 -7.05 25.69 -1.83
CA PHE A 226 -8.36 25.63 -1.18
C PHE A 226 -8.34 26.32 0.19
N ALA A 227 -9.49 26.87 0.58
CA ALA A 227 -9.71 27.43 1.92
C ALA A 227 -10.15 26.34 2.90
N ASN A 228 -10.07 26.63 4.21
CA ASN A 228 -10.53 25.75 5.30
C ASN A 228 -9.88 24.37 5.30
N VAL A 229 -8.65 24.24 4.78
CA VAL A 229 -7.94 22.97 4.79
C VAL A 229 -7.64 22.57 6.24
N PRO A 230 -8.14 21.40 6.71
CA PRO A 230 -7.87 20.96 8.06
C PRO A 230 -6.38 20.63 8.20
N PRO A 231 -5.78 20.89 9.37
CA PRO A 231 -4.43 20.44 9.64
C PRO A 231 -4.38 18.91 9.64
N MET A 232 -3.20 18.33 9.39
CA MET A 232 -3.11 16.88 9.14
C MET A 232 -3.43 15.99 10.34
N TYR A 233 -3.49 16.55 11.55
CA TYR A 233 -3.94 15.86 12.75
C TYR A 233 -5.46 15.88 12.93
N GLU A 234 -6.21 16.60 12.09
CA GLU A 234 -7.69 16.60 12.06
C GLU A 234 -8.24 16.09 10.72
N MET A 235 -7.38 15.96 9.73
CA MET A 235 -7.76 15.66 8.35
C MET A 235 -8.56 14.35 8.23
N TYR A 236 -8.21 13.31 9.01
CA TYR A 236 -8.94 12.04 9.00
C TYR A 236 -10.40 12.16 9.52
N HIS A 237 -10.84 13.32 10.03
CA HIS A 237 -12.24 13.57 10.34
C HIS A 237 -13.12 13.91 9.14
N TYR A 238 -12.55 13.96 7.93
CA TYR A 238 -13.25 14.31 6.69
C TYR A 238 -13.29 13.08 5.76
N PRO A 239 -14.42 12.34 5.70
CA PRO A 239 -14.50 11.01 5.08
C PRO A 239 -13.95 10.92 3.66
N VAL A 240 -14.40 11.83 2.79
CA VAL A 240 -14.02 11.87 1.37
C VAL A 240 -12.54 12.25 1.22
N LEU A 241 -12.11 13.28 1.94
CA LEU A 241 -10.72 13.74 1.91
C LEU A 241 -9.78 12.61 2.38
N PHE A 242 -10.18 11.85 3.41
CA PHE A 242 -9.40 10.74 3.96
C PHE A 242 -9.30 9.59 2.97
N ALA A 243 -10.41 9.22 2.33
CA ALA A 243 -10.39 8.24 1.26
C ALA A 243 -9.49 8.68 0.08
N GLY A 244 -9.52 9.97 -0.30
CA GLY A 244 -8.65 10.53 -1.34
C GLY A 244 -7.17 10.44 -0.96
N TRP A 245 -6.82 10.79 0.28
CA TRP A 245 -5.45 10.65 0.79
C TRP A 245 -4.99 9.18 0.84
N LEU A 246 -5.84 8.26 1.31
CA LEU A 246 -5.56 6.83 1.28
C LEU A 246 -5.35 6.34 -0.15
N GLY A 247 -6.11 6.87 -1.12
CA GLY A 247 -5.89 6.61 -2.55
C GLY A 247 -4.48 7.02 -3.00
N LEU A 248 -4.00 8.20 -2.61
CA LEU A 248 -2.61 8.60 -2.88
C LEU A 248 -1.62 7.63 -2.24
N PHE A 249 -1.84 7.27 -0.98
CA PHE A 249 -0.97 6.36 -0.24
C PHE A 249 -0.88 4.99 -0.92
N PHE A 250 -2.00 4.38 -1.30
CA PHE A 250 -2.02 3.09 -2.02
C PHE A 250 -1.43 3.20 -3.43
N THR A 251 -1.68 4.29 -4.16
CA THR A 251 -0.99 4.55 -5.44
C THR A 251 0.52 4.59 -5.25
N ALA A 252 1.02 5.26 -4.21
CA ALA A 252 2.45 5.33 -3.92
C ALA A 252 3.04 3.96 -3.55
N LEU A 253 2.32 3.16 -2.76
CA LEU A 253 2.73 1.79 -2.40
C LEU A 253 2.82 0.86 -3.63
N ASN A 254 1.84 0.93 -4.53
CA ASN A 254 1.88 0.10 -5.75
C ASN A 254 2.97 0.58 -6.73
N LEU A 255 3.24 1.88 -6.77
CA LEU A 255 4.31 2.46 -7.60
C LEU A 255 5.70 2.46 -6.94
N LEU A 256 5.91 1.79 -5.80
CA LEU A 256 7.25 1.67 -5.24
C LEU A 256 8.19 1.01 -6.27
N PRO A 257 9.42 1.54 -6.45
CA PRO A 257 10.36 1.08 -7.47
C PRO A 257 11.08 -0.22 -7.06
N VAL A 258 10.35 -1.24 -6.59
CA VAL A 258 10.91 -2.48 -6.03
C VAL A 258 10.17 -3.72 -6.52
N GLY A 259 10.95 -4.77 -6.79
CA GLY A 259 10.42 -6.11 -6.99
C GLY A 259 9.36 -6.23 -8.08
N GLN A 260 8.32 -7.00 -7.78
CA GLN A 260 7.18 -7.26 -8.67
C GLN A 260 5.98 -6.33 -8.45
N LEU A 261 6.16 -5.25 -7.68
CA LEU A 261 5.14 -4.20 -7.60
C LEU A 261 5.01 -3.50 -8.95
N ASP A 262 3.92 -2.78 -9.16
CA ASP A 262 3.64 -2.08 -10.41
C ASP A 262 4.73 -1.06 -10.77
N GLY A 263 5.22 -0.32 -9.79
CA GLY A 263 6.37 0.58 -9.96
C GLY A 263 7.65 -0.15 -10.36
N GLY A 264 7.87 -1.36 -9.83
CA GLY A 264 8.94 -2.26 -10.24
C GLY A 264 8.81 -2.68 -11.71
N HIS A 265 7.61 -3.07 -12.14
CA HIS A 265 7.30 -3.39 -13.55
C HIS A 265 7.58 -2.22 -14.50
N VAL A 266 7.10 -1.04 -14.13
CA VAL A 266 7.31 0.20 -14.89
C VAL A 266 8.81 0.51 -15.00
N LEU A 267 9.53 0.52 -13.88
CA LEU A 267 10.95 0.87 -13.83
C LEU A 267 11.82 -0.15 -14.57
N TYR A 268 11.55 -1.45 -14.38
CA TYR A 268 12.23 -2.54 -15.09
C TYR A 268 12.06 -2.40 -16.60
N ALA A 269 10.84 -2.14 -17.07
CA ALA A 269 10.56 -1.99 -18.49
C ALA A 269 11.18 -0.73 -19.10
N LEU A 270 11.28 0.36 -18.34
CA LEU A 270 11.89 1.62 -18.78
C LEU A 270 13.41 1.56 -18.85
N LEU A 271 14.06 1.10 -17.78
CA LEU A 271 15.51 1.25 -17.59
C LEU A 271 16.28 -0.08 -17.65
N GLY A 272 15.57 -1.21 -17.68
CA GLY A 272 16.16 -2.54 -17.69
C GLY A 272 16.59 -3.04 -16.31
N ASP A 273 16.97 -4.32 -16.25
CA ASP A 273 17.32 -5.05 -15.02
C ASP A 273 18.41 -4.35 -14.19
N ALA A 274 19.48 -3.90 -14.86
CA ALA A 274 20.66 -3.37 -14.17
C ALA A 274 20.35 -2.08 -13.41
N TRP A 275 19.52 -1.20 -13.97
CA TRP A 275 19.11 0.04 -13.32
C TRP A 275 18.00 -0.22 -12.31
N HIS A 276 17.01 -1.04 -12.65
CA HIS A 276 15.96 -1.46 -11.71
C HIS A 276 16.55 -1.97 -10.40
N ARG A 277 17.52 -2.90 -10.46
CA ARG A 277 18.15 -3.45 -9.26
C ARG A 277 18.81 -2.39 -8.38
N ARG A 278 19.50 -1.41 -8.99
CA ARG A 278 20.17 -0.33 -8.25
C ARG A 278 19.16 0.58 -7.56
N PHE A 279 18.12 1.00 -8.28
CA PHE A 279 17.06 1.83 -7.73
C PHE A 279 16.28 1.12 -6.63
N ALA A 280 15.90 -0.13 -6.84
CA ALA A 280 15.18 -0.92 -5.85
C ALA A 280 15.97 -1.07 -4.55
N GLN A 281 17.27 -1.37 -4.66
CA GLN A 281 18.17 -1.44 -3.49
C GLN A 281 18.30 -0.08 -2.80
N ALA A 282 18.62 0.98 -3.56
CA ALA A 282 18.74 2.32 -3.00
C ALA A 282 17.46 2.78 -2.29
N PHE A 283 16.30 2.48 -2.87
CA PHE A 283 15.01 2.82 -2.30
C PHE A 283 14.71 2.04 -1.01
N VAL A 284 14.98 0.73 -0.97
CA VAL A 284 14.89 -0.04 0.28
C VAL A 284 15.81 0.54 1.36
N PHE A 285 17.02 1.00 1.01
CA PHE A 285 17.89 1.68 1.97
C PHE A 285 17.27 2.98 2.52
N VAL A 286 16.57 3.76 1.69
CA VAL A 286 15.82 4.95 2.15
C VAL A 286 14.70 4.54 3.13
N LEU A 287 13.95 3.48 2.81
CA LEU A 287 12.91 2.96 3.69
C LEU A 287 13.48 2.45 5.02
N LEU A 288 14.61 1.74 4.99
CA LEU A 288 15.27 1.27 6.20
C LEU A 288 15.76 2.43 7.05
N PHE A 289 16.40 3.43 6.44
CA PHE A 289 16.86 4.63 7.13
C PHE A 289 15.71 5.38 7.82
N SER A 290 14.63 5.67 7.09
CA SER A 290 13.42 6.30 7.66
C SER A 290 12.77 5.40 8.72
N GLY A 291 12.71 4.10 8.48
CA GLY A 291 12.22 3.10 9.43
C GLY A 291 12.99 3.08 10.75
N GLY A 292 14.31 3.18 10.69
CA GLY A 292 15.16 3.24 11.89
C GLY A 292 15.03 4.54 12.66
N ILE A 293 14.91 5.68 11.98
CA ILE A 293 14.62 6.96 12.67
C ILE A 293 13.29 6.84 13.42
N GLY A 294 12.23 6.33 12.77
CA GLY A 294 10.93 6.14 13.43
C GLY A 294 11.00 5.15 14.60
N PHE A 295 11.76 4.06 14.46
CA PHE A 295 11.96 3.09 15.54
C PHE A 295 12.65 3.75 16.75
N MET A 296 13.71 4.53 16.52
CA MET A 296 14.41 5.22 17.59
C MET A 296 13.57 6.33 18.22
N ASP A 297 12.80 7.08 17.44
CA ASP A 297 11.96 8.17 17.95
C ASP A 297 10.78 7.65 18.81
N GLY A 298 10.05 6.62 18.33
CA GLY A 298 8.85 6.13 19.02
C GLY A 298 9.08 4.93 19.95
N MET A 299 9.80 3.91 19.48
CA MET A 299 9.95 2.64 20.23
C MET A 299 10.98 2.76 21.34
N GLN A 300 12.02 3.57 21.17
CA GLN A 300 13.05 3.72 22.20
C GLN A 300 12.46 4.28 23.50
N GLN A 301 11.62 5.31 23.42
CA GLN A 301 10.96 5.88 24.60
C GLN A 301 10.08 4.83 25.30
N SER A 302 9.26 4.12 24.52
CA SER A 302 8.41 3.04 25.04
C SER A 302 9.22 1.95 25.75
N LEU A 303 10.40 1.61 25.24
CA LEU A 303 11.31 0.63 25.86
C LEU A 303 12.00 1.18 27.11
N GLN A 304 12.37 2.46 27.12
CA GLN A 304 12.95 3.14 28.29
C GLN A 304 11.98 3.16 29.47
N ASP A 305 10.69 3.38 29.19
CA ASP A 305 9.63 3.41 30.21
C ASP A 305 9.45 2.03 30.87
N VAL A 306 9.72 0.93 30.14
CA VAL A 306 9.73 -0.43 30.70
C VAL A 306 11.02 -0.69 31.49
N SER A 307 12.18 -0.35 30.93
CA SER A 307 13.47 -0.46 31.61
C SER A 307 14.54 0.42 30.93
N PRO A 308 15.36 1.18 31.69
CA PRO A 308 16.46 1.96 31.13
C PRO A 308 17.44 1.13 30.29
N TRP A 309 17.66 -0.14 30.65
CA TRP A 309 18.53 -1.04 29.89
C TRP A 309 17.93 -1.43 28.54
N LEU A 310 16.60 -1.64 28.46
CA LEU A 310 15.91 -1.90 27.19
C LEU A 310 16.00 -0.70 26.24
N GLY A 311 15.95 0.51 26.80
CA GLY A 311 16.20 1.74 26.07
C GLY A 311 17.57 1.78 25.40
N GLN A 312 18.63 1.31 26.08
CA GLN A 312 19.97 1.20 25.50
C GLN A 312 20.07 0.03 24.50
N ALA A 313 19.40 -1.08 24.79
CA ALA A 313 19.36 -2.24 23.92
C ALA A 313 18.64 -1.99 22.58
N SER A 314 17.82 -0.93 22.46
CA SER A 314 17.15 -0.52 21.22
C SER A 314 18.10 -0.43 20.01
N TRP A 315 19.33 0.09 20.20
CA TRP A 315 20.34 0.14 19.15
C TRP A 315 20.80 -1.24 18.69
N ILE A 316 20.93 -2.18 19.63
CA ILE A 316 21.30 -3.58 19.34
C ILE A 316 20.15 -4.28 18.61
N ILE A 317 18.91 -4.04 19.03
CA ILE A 317 17.70 -4.56 18.37
C ILE A 317 17.64 -4.05 16.93
N LEU A 318 17.80 -2.74 16.72
CA LEU A 318 17.80 -2.14 15.39
C LEU A 318 18.95 -2.69 14.52
N ALA A 319 20.15 -2.85 15.08
CA ALA A 319 21.28 -3.45 14.40
C ALA A 319 20.99 -4.90 13.96
N ALA A 320 20.34 -5.70 14.82
CA ALA A 320 19.94 -7.07 14.49
C ALA A 320 18.90 -7.12 13.36
N ILE A 321 17.89 -6.23 13.41
CA ILE A 321 16.88 -6.09 12.35
C ILE A 321 17.55 -5.74 11.01
N TYR A 322 18.39 -4.71 10.99
CA TYR A 322 19.13 -4.30 9.80
C TYR A 322 20.04 -5.40 9.27
N TYR A 323 20.77 -6.10 10.15
CA TYR A 323 21.62 -7.20 9.73
C TYR A 323 20.80 -8.29 9.03
N GLY A 324 19.65 -8.69 9.59
CA GLY A 324 18.76 -9.67 8.97
C GLY A 324 18.27 -9.26 7.57
N TYR A 325 17.85 -8.00 7.42
CA TYR A 325 17.41 -7.46 6.13
C TYR A 325 18.55 -7.38 5.12
N LEU A 326 19.71 -6.85 5.49
CA LEU A 326 20.87 -6.71 4.61
C LEU A 326 21.45 -8.06 4.22
N TYR A 327 21.51 -9.03 5.15
CA TYR A 327 21.91 -10.40 4.87
C TYR A 327 21.04 -11.02 3.77
N LYS A 328 19.71 -10.79 3.83
CA LYS A 328 18.77 -11.28 2.82
C LYS A 328 18.92 -10.56 1.48
N ILE A 329 19.15 -9.25 1.48
CA ILE A 329 19.31 -8.44 0.25
C ILE A 329 20.59 -8.80 -0.50
N PHE A 330 21.71 -8.95 0.23
CA PHE A 330 23.03 -9.23 -0.37
C PHE A 330 23.36 -10.72 -0.46
N GLY A 331 22.59 -11.59 0.21
CA GLY A 331 22.74 -13.03 0.13
C GLY A 331 23.88 -13.60 0.97
N GLY A 332 24.28 -12.91 2.05
CA GLY A 332 25.33 -13.39 2.95
C GLY A 332 25.96 -12.30 3.84
N THR A 333 27.02 -12.71 4.54
CA THR A 333 27.79 -11.87 5.47
C THR A 333 29.05 -11.34 4.77
N ASP A 334 28.86 -10.59 3.69
CA ASP A 334 29.97 -9.99 2.94
C ASP A 334 30.30 -8.57 3.45
N ARG A 335 31.31 -7.94 2.84
CA ARG A 335 31.68 -6.56 3.13
C ARG A 335 30.51 -5.59 2.93
N ARG A 336 29.62 -5.85 1.96
CA ARG A 336 28.51 -4.95 1.65
C ARG A 336 27.47 -4.94 2.75
N THR A 337 27.13 -6.11 3.29
CA THR A 337 26.24 -6.25 4.45
C THR A 337 26.75 -5.43 5.64
N TRP A 338 28.03 -5.57 5.98
CA TRP A 338 28.63 -4.79 7.08
C TRP A 338 28.70 -3.30 6.81
N THR A 339 29.09 -2.89 5.59
CA THR A 339 29.13 -1.46 5.24
C THR A 339 27.74 -0.83 5.25
N GLY A 340 26.71 -1.56 4.81
CA GLY A 340 25.33 -1.10 4.85
C GLY A 340 24.82 -0.99 6.29
N LEU A 341 25.15 -1.95 7.15
CA LEU A 341 24.76 -1.94 8.56
C LEU A 341 25.37 -0.73 9.29
N VAL A 342 26.69 -0.55 9.17
CA VAL A 342 27.39 0.60 9.78
C VAL A 342 26.87 1.90 9.20
N GLY A 343 26.66 1.98 7.89
CA GLY A 343 26.12 3.17 7.23
C GLY A 343 24.72 3.55 7.72
N LEU A 344 23.80 2.58 7.83
CA LEU A 344 22.44 2.82 8.33
C LEU A 344 22.43 3.21 9.81
N LEU A 345 23.19 2.52 10.67
CA LEU A 345 23.25 2.83 12.11
C LEU A 345 23.85 4.22 12.35
N SER A 346 24.98 4.52 11.71
CA SER A 346 25.61 5.85 11.81
C SER A 346 24.71 6.94 11.25
N GLY A 347 24.01 6.68 10.14
CA GLY A 347 23.06 7.60 9.56
C GLY A 347 21.89 7.90 10.51
N VAL A 348 21.27 6.87 11.08
CA VAL A 348 20.17 7.06 12.05
C VAL A 348 20.69 7.78 13.29
N GLY A 349 21.86 7.42 13.82
CA GLY A 349 22.49 8.13 14.94
C GLY A 349 22.70 9.61 14.66
N ALA A 350 23.20 9.96 13.47
CA ALA A 350 23.36 11.36 13.06
C ALA A 350 22.01 12.08 12.92
N ALA A 351 21.01 11.43 12.30
CA ALA A 351 19.67 12.01 12.16
C ALA A 351 19.01 12.28 13.53
N MET A 352 19.14 11.34 14.47
CA MET A 352 18.67 11.51 15.84
C MET A 352 19.40 12.65 16.56
N ALA A 353 20.73 12.74 16.42
CA ALA A 353 21.53 13.80 17.03
C ALA A 353 21.20 15.20 16.46
N LEU A 354 20.79 15.28 15.19
CA LEU A 354 20.38 16.51 14.51
C LEU A 354 18.89 16.84 14.70
N GLY A 355 18.11 15.99 15.39
CA GLY A 355 16.69 16.18 15.61
C GLY A 355 15.83 16.00 14.34
N TRP A 356 16.27 15.21 13.36
CA TRP A 356 15.56 14.95 12.11
C TRP A 356 14.50 13.84 12.24
N THR A 357 13.75 13.83 13.34
CA THR A 357 12.76 12.79 13.67
C THR A 357 11.56 12.80 12.72
N SER A 358 11.25 13.94 12.11
CA SER A 358 10.20 14.11 11.09
C SER A 358 10.42 13.30 9.80
N LEU A 359 11.64 12.80 9.57
CA LEU A 359 11.94 11.91 8.44
C LEU A 359 11.64 10.44 8.76
N GLY A 360 11.27 10.12 10.00
CA GLY A 360 11.15 8.76 10.50
C GLY A 360 9.73 8.21 10.53
N TRP A 361 9.57 6.98 10.05
CA TRP A 361 8.34 6.20 10.27
C TRP A 361 8.62 4.71 10.41
N THR A 362 8.36 4.16 11.60
CA THR A 362 8.60 2.74 11.94
C THR A 362 7.89 1.77 10.99
N GLY A 363 6.75 2.18 10.40
CA GLY A 363 6.03 1.39 9.43
C GLY A 363 6.89 0.95 8.23
N TRP A 364 7.91 1.71 7.87
CA TRP A 364 8.82 1.33 6.78
C TRP A 364 9.69 0.12 7.09
N LEU A 365 9.97 -0.20 8.37
CA LEU A 365 10.64 -1.46 8.72
C LEU A 365 9.72 -2.65 8.44
N VAL A 366 8.43 -2.53 8.80
CA VAL A 366 7.42 -3.55 8.54
C VAL A 366 7.21 -3.74 7.03
N TRP A 367 7.08 -2.64 6.28
CA TRP A 367 6.99 -2.71 4.82
C TRP A 367 8.25 -3.29 4.18
N SER A 368 9.44 -2.94 4.69
CA SER A 368 10.69 -3.52 4.21
C SER A 368 10.75 -5.03 4.44
N LEU A 369 10.22 -5.54 5.56
CA LEU A 369 10.07 -6.97 5.79
C LEU A 369 9.21 -7.62 4.70
N LEU A 370 8.04 -7.05 4.39
CA LEU A 370 7.16 -7.59 3.35
C LEU A 370 7.83 -7.54 1.97
N ILE A 371 8.52 -6.44 1.64
CA ILE A 371 9.23 -6.29 0.37
C ILE A 371 10.36 -7.33 0.24
N ILE A 372 11.18 -7.48 1.28
CA ILE A 372 12.37 -8.34 1.25
C ILE A 372 11.99 -9.83 1.22
N PHE A 373 10.94 -10.23 1.95
CA PHE A 373 10.57 -11.64 2.12
C PHE A 373 9.47 -12.12 1.17
N LEU A 374 8.48 -11.28 0.86
CA LEU A 374 7.33 -11.67 0.01
C LEU A 374 7.50 -11.19 -1.42
N VAL A 375 7.75 -9.89 -1.64
CA VAL A 375 7.80 -9.28 -2.98
C VAL A 375 9.12 -9.59 -3.71
N GLN A 376 10.20 -9.73 -2.94
CA GLN A 376 11.59 -9.79 -3.40
C GLN A 376 12.07 -8.48 -4.08
N VAL A 377 13.25 -7.99 -3.69
CA VAL A 377 13.77 -6.70 -4.21
C VAL A 377 14.08 -6.74 -5.72
N LYS A 378 14.42 -7.91 -6.25
CA LYS A 378 14.79 -8.09 -7.67
C LYS A 378 13.55 -8.47 -8.48
N HIS A 379 13.44 -7.90 -9.68
CA HIS A 379 12.39 -8.29 -10.63
C HIS A 379 12.82 -9.51 -11.45
N PRO A 380 11.95 -10.52 -11.66
CA PRO A 380 12.29 -11.68 -12.47
C PRO A 380 12.33 -11.35 -13.98
N PRO A 381 13.27 -11.93 -14.74
CA PRO A 381 13.42 -11.60 -16.15
C PRO A 381 12.17 -11.96 -16.98
N VAL A 382 11.85 -11.11 -17.95
CA VAL A 382 10.76 -11.33 -18.90
C VAL A 382 11.16 -12.27 -20.03
N LEU A 383 10.19 -13.01 -20.59
CA LEU A 383 10.42 -14.00 -21.64
C LEU A 383 10.91 -13.37 -22.96
N ARG A 384 10.30 -12.25 -23.37
CA ARG A 384 10.64 -11.54 -24.61
C ARG A 384 10.99 -10.08 -24.31
N PRO A 385 12.29 -9.75 -24.16
CA PRO A 385 12.72 -8.38 -23.91
C PRO A 385 12.43 -7.52 -25.15
N GLN A 386 11.66 -6.44 -24.97
CA GLN A 386 11.32 -5.51 -26.04
C GLN A 386 11.51 -4.07 -25.57
N ARG A 387 11.98 -3.20 -26.48
CA ARG A 387 12.07 -1.77 -26.18
C ARG A 387 10.68 -1.14 -26.17
N LEU A 388 10.43 -0.28 -25.18
CA LEU A 388 9.22 0.52 -25.10
C LEU A 388 9.15 1.53 -26.25
N THR A 389 7.94 1.75 -26.76
CA THR A 389 7.64 2.80 -27.73
C THR A 389 7.74 4.19 -27.06
N PRO A 390 7.94 5.28 -27.83
CA PRO A 390 8.03 6.63 -27.26
C PRO A 390 6.85 7.00 -26.36
N GLY A 391 5.61 6.69 -26.77
CA GLY A 391 4.41 6.94 -25.96
C GLY A 391 4.41 6.18 -24.62
N ARG A 392 4.84 4.91 -24.61
CA ARG A 392 4.98 4.14 -23.36
C ARG A 392 6.06 4.72 -22.45
N ARG A 393 7.16 5.24 -23.00
CA ARG A 393 8.19 5.90 -22.18
C ARG A 393 7.64 7.13 -21.47
N ILE A 394 6.84 7.94 -22.16
CA ILE A 394 6.17 9.12 -21.56
C ILE A 394 5.25 8.67 -20.41
N LEU A 395 4.41 7.65 -20.63
CA LEU A 395 3.57 7.09 -19.56
C LEU A 395 4.38 6.57 -18.37
N GLY A 396 5.56 6.00 -18.64
CA GLY A 396 6.45 5.52 -17.60
C GLY A 396 7.04 6.64 -16.74
N TYR A 397 7.49 7.73 -17.37
CA TYR A 397 7.93 8.91 -16.63
C TYR A 397 6.79 9.60 -15.89
N LEU A 398 5.58 9.61 -16.46
CA LEU A 398 4.39 10.10 -15.78
C LEU A 398 4.08 9.27 -14.52
N ALA A 399 4.18 7.94 -14.60
CA ALA A 399 4.00 7.07 -13.43
C ALA A 399 5.05 7.34 -12.34
N ILE A 400 6.31 7.57 -12.71
CA ILE A 400 7.36 7.98 -11.75
C ILE A 400 7.03 9.33 -11.12
N ALA A 401 6.55 10.30 -11.90
CA ALA A 401 6.14 11.60 -11.37
C ALA A 401 4.96 11.47 -10.39
N ILE A 402 3.94 10.66 -10.74
CA ILE A 402 2.81 10.36 -9.86
C ILE A 402 3.28 9.70 -8.57
N PHE A 403 4.20 8.75 -8.64
CA PHE A 403 4.80 8.15 -7.45
C PHE A 403 5.42 9.22 -6.53
N ILE A 404 6.26 10.10 -7.06
CA ILE A 404 6.90 11.17 -6.29
C ILE A 404 5.85 12.10 -5.66
N LEU A 405 4.79 12.44 -6.41
CA LEU A 405 3.72 13.31 -5.97
C LEU A 405 2.85 12.70 -4.86
N CYS A 406 2.68 11.38 -4.87
CA CYS A 406 1.85 10.65 -3.92
C CYS A 406 2.64 10.12 -2.70
N PHE A 407 3.96 9.99 -2.81
CA PHE A 407 4.79 9.40 -1.76
C PHE A 407 4.98 10.34 -0.57
N SER A 408 4.94 9.78 0.63
CA SER A 408 5.28 10.47 1.89
C SER A 408 6.29 9.63 2.66
N LEU A 409 7.35 10.25 3.18
CA LEU A 409 8.33 9.56 4.05
C LEU A 409 7.75 9.25 5.43
N GLN A 410 6.81 10.05 5.91
CA GLN A 410 6.14 9.87 7.19
C GLN A 410 4.62 9.89 6.97
N PRO A 411 4.05 8.82 6.37
CA PRO A 411 2.64 8.81 5.98
C PRO A 411 1.70 8.81 7.17
N LEU A 412 2.11 8.24 8.30
CA LEU A 412 1.35 8.22 9.55
C LEU A 412 2.31 8.44 10.70
N SER A 413 1.95 9.27 11.67
CA SER A 413 2.68 9.38 12.93
C SER A 413 1.71 9.52 14.09
N THR A 414 2.19 9.24 15.30
CA THR A 414 1.43 9.45 16.53
C THR A 414 2.22 10.44 17.36
N VAL A 415 1.55 11.47 17.87
CA VAL A 415 2.15 12.50 18.73
C VAL A 415 1.39 12.69 20.02
#